data_AF-A0A8T6ED69-F1
#
_entry.id   AF-A0A8T6ED69-F1
#
_cell.length_a   1.000
_cell.length_b   1.000
_cell.length_c   1.000
_cell.angle_alpha   90.00
_cell.angle_beta   90.00
_cell.angle_gamma   90.00
#
_symmetry.space_group_name_H-M   'P 1'
#
loop_
_entity.id
_entity.type
_entity.pdbx_description
1 polymer ?
#
loop_
_entity_poly.entity_id
_entity_poly.type
_entity_poly.pdbx_seq_one_letter_code
_entity_poly.pdbx_strand_id
1 'polypeptide(L)' 'MVSALCTRFIRAELADESDTVMKKIRAATVNKIPNLLIVGSQEEQDQTVTLRR' A
#
# COMPACT_ATOMS: atom_id res chain seq x y z
N MET A 1 2.65 -3.19 -10.38
CA MET A 1 3.13 -2.14 -9.46
C MET A 1 4.13 -2.64 -8.42
N VAL A 2 3.80 -3.67 -7.61
CA VAL A 2 4.74 -4.23 -6.59
C VAL A 2 6.07 -4.70 -7.18
N SER A 3 6.03 -5.34 -8.35
CA SER A 3 7.23 -5.83 -9.03
C SER A 3 8.27 -4.72 -9.28
N ALA A 4 7.85 -3.50 -9.64
CA ALA A 4 8.74 -2.37 -9.88
C ALA A 4 9.43 -1.86 -8.60
N LEU A 5 8.76 -1.98 -7.44
CA LEU A 5 9.35 -1.67 -6.13
C LEU A 5 10.38 -2.73 -5.75
N CYS A 6 10.06 -4.01 -5.96
CA CYS A 6 11.00 -5.11 -5.74
C CYS A 6 12.26 -5.01 -6.62
N THR A 7 12.15 -4.56 -7.88
CA THR A 7 13.30 -4.32 -8.76
C THR A 7 14.28 -3.29 -8.19
N ARG A 8 13.77 -2.37 -7.36
CA ARG A 8 14.57 -1.35 -6.66
C ARG A 8 15.03 -1.80 -5.27
N PHE A 9 14.97 -3.10 -4.99
CA PHE A 9 15.29 -3.70 -3.68
C PHE A 9 14.39 -3.23 -2.54
N ILE A 10 13.19 -2.74 -2.84
CA ILE A 10 12.20 -2.32 -1.83
C ILE A 10 11.28 -3.51 -1.55
N ARG A 11 11.22 -3.96 -0.29
CA ARG A 11 10.24 -4.97 0.14
C ARG A 11 8.86 -4.34 0.15
N ALA A 12 8.01 -4.76 -0.78
CA ALA A 12 6.63 -4.33 -0.89
C ALA A 12 5.73 -5.57 -1.01
N GLU A 13 4.59 -5.54 -0.33
CA GLU A 13 3.60 -6.61 -0.32
C GLU A 13 2.21 -6.01 -0.56
N LEU A 14 1.36 -6.70 -1.32
CA LEU A 14 -0.04 -6.31 -1.49
C LEU A 14 -0.86 -6.86 -0.33
N ALA A 15 -1.63 -6.00 0.31
CA ALA A 15 -2.54 -6.42 1.37
C ALA A 15 -3.80 -7.10 0.79
N ASP A 16 -4.17 -8.25 1.36
CA ASP A 16 -5.31 -9.10 0.97
C ASP A 16 -6.59 -8.37 0.61
N GLU A 17 -7.20 -8.70 -0.52
CA GLU A 17 -8.31 -7.95 -1.14
C GLU A 17 -9.60 -7.88 -0.30
N SER A 18 -9.78 -8.78 0.66
CA SER A 18 -11.07 -8.94 1.36
C SER A 18 -11.31 -8.02 2.56
N ASP A 19 -10.31 -7.26 3.01
CA ASP A 19 -10.43 -6.40 4.20
C ASP A 19 -10.62 -4.91 3.87
N THR A 20 -11.35 -4.20 4.75
CA THR A 20 -11.54 -2.75 4.59
C THR A 20 -10.22 -1.98 4.70
N VAL A 21 -10.11 -0.88 3.97
CA VAL A 21 -8.91 -0.02 3.94
C VAL A 21 -8.47 0.38 5.35
N MET A 22 -9.42 0.71 6.24
CA MET A 22 -9.13 1.09 7.63
C MET A 22 -8.50 -0.06 8.44
N LYS A 23 -8.95 -1.30 8.24
CA LYS A 23 -8.39 -2.47 8.91
C LYS A 23 -6.96 -2.74 8.43
N LYS A 24 -6.70 -2.59 7.13
CA LYS A 24 -5.36 -2.71 6.53
C LYS A 24 -4.39 -1.65 7.04
N ILE A 25 -4.83 -0.38 7.12
CA ILE A 25 -4.01 0.71 7.68
C ILE A 25 -3.62 0.36 9.11
N ARG A 26 -4.58 -0.05 9.96
CA ARG A 26 -4.29 -0.45 11.34
C ARG A 26 -3.33 -1.63 11.43
N ALA A 27 -3.52 -2.67 10.62
CA ALA A 27 -2.64 -3.84 10.61
C ALA A 27 -1.19 -3.45 10.23
N ALA A 28 -1.03 -2.61 9.21
CA ALA A 28 0.28 -2.14 8.78
C ALA A 28 0.94 -1.19 9.80
N THR A 29 0.16 -0.37 10.51
CA THR A 29 0.66 0.42 11.65
C THR A 29 1.11 -0.48 12.81
N VAL A 30 0.35 -1.53 13.14
CA VAL A 30 0.73 -2.51 14.18
C VAL A 30 2.03 -3.24 13.79
N ASN A 31 2.16 -3.61 12.53
CA ASN A 31 3.37 -4.24 11.98
C ASN A 31 4.54 -3.25 11.76
N LYS A 32 4.38 -1.97 12.15
CA LYS A 32 5.39 -0.91 12.05
C LYS A 32 5.96 -0.75 10.65
N ILE A 33 5.11 -0.87 9.62
CA ILE A 33 5.53 -0.63 8.25
C ILE A 33 5.77 0.88 8.06
N PRO A 34 6.99 1.31 7.72
CA PRO A 34 7.35 2.73 7.71
C PRO A 34 6.76 3.51 6.53
N ASN A 35 6.36 2.83 5.45
CA ASN A 35 5.78 3.45 4.27
C ASN A 35 4.53 2.67 3.86
N LEU A 36 3.36 3.32 3.93
CA LEU A 36 2.11 2.82 3.36
C LEU A 36 1.84 3.47 2.01
N LEU A 37 1.61 2.66 1.00
CA LEU A 37 1.06 3.09 -0.28
C LEU A 37 -0.41 2.68 -0.32
N ILE A 38 -1.30 3.66 -0.39
CA ILE A 38 -2.74 3.46 -0.47
C ILE A 38 -3.17 3.82 -1.89
N VAL A 39 -3.91 2.90 -2.51
CA VAL A 39 -4.48 3.08 -3.84
C VAL A 39 -5.97 2.76 -3.74
N GLY A 40 -6.80 3.78 -3.88
CA GLY A 40 -8.25 3.66 -4.01
C GLY A 40 -8.68 3.78 -5.47
N SER A 41 -9.99 3.65 -5.71
CA SER A 41 -10.57 3.70 -7.06
C SER A 41 -10.34 5.04 -7.78
N GLN A 42 -10.20 6.13 -7.04
CA GLN A 42 -9.90 7.45 -7.60
C GLN A 42 -8.42 7.57 -7.97
N GLU A 43 -7.52 7.13 -7.08
CA GLU A 43 -6.08 7.10 -7.35
C GLU A 43 -5.71 6.19 -8.54
N GLU A 44 -6.42 5.08 -8.76
CA GLU A 44 -6.24 4.25 -9.96
C GLU A 44 -6.59 4.99 -11.25
N GLN A 45 -7.67 5.79 -11.26
CA GLN A 45 -8.07 6.58 -12.43
C GLN A 45 -7.07 7.69 -12.73
N ASP A 46 -6.59 8.38 -11.69
CA ASP A 46 -5.61 9.47 -11.82
C ASP A 46 -4.17 8.96 -11.96
N GLN A 47 -3.95 7.64 -11.92
CA GLN A 47 -2.63 7.01 -11.88
C GLN A 47 -1.71 7.57 -10.78
N THR A 48 -2.30 8.00 -9.67
CA THR A 48 -1.61 8.55 -8.51
C THR A 48 -1.59 7.54 -7.36
N VAL A 49 -0.80 7.81 -6.32
CA VAL A 49 -0.77 6.97 -5.10
C VAL A 49 -0.67 7.87 -3.88
N THR A 50 -1.39 7.50 -2.81
CA THR A 50 -1.30 8.22 -1.54
C THR A 50 -0.25 7.56 -0.66
N LEU A 51 0.81 8.30 -0.33
CA LEU A 51 1.87 7.84 0.60
C LEU A 51 1.57 8.28 2.03
N ARG A 52 1.61 7.34 2.98
CA ARG A 52 1.57 7.60 4.43
C ARG A 52 2.83 7.07 5.12
N ARG A 53 3.33 7.84 6.10
CA ARG A 53 4.49 7.52 6.95
C ARG A 53 4.07 7.29 8.40
#